data_AF-A0A067NH26-F1
#
_entry.id   AF-A0A067NH26-F1
#
_cell.length_a   1.000
_cell.length_b   1.000
_cell.length_c   1.000
_cell.angle_alpha   90.00
_cell.angle_beta   90.00
_cell.angle_gamma   90.00
#
_symmetry.space_group_name_H-M   'P 1'
#
loop_
_entity.id
_entity.type
_entity.pdbx_description
1 polymer ?
#
loop_
_entity_poly.entity_id
_entity_poly.type
_entity_poly.pdbx_seq_one_letter_code
_entity_poly.pdbx_strand_id
1 'polypeptide(L)' 'LVYRLRLPTNYPMHPEWEVEAILGHKVTSRKTGRKRLYLVRWKGLDATEDSWLSEYELRNAPELKREYL' A
#
# COMPACT_ATOMS: atom_id res chain seq x y z
N LEU A 1 10.88 -23.68 -26.58
CA LEU A 1 11.45 -22.31 -26.52
C LEU A 1 11.03 -21.68 -25.19
N VAL A 2 11.99 -21.24 -24.37
CA VAL A 2 11.72 -20.50 -23.12
C VAL A 2 12.01 -19.03 -23.41
N TYR A 3 10.99 -18.19 -23.40
CA TYR A 3 11.15 -16.75 -23.57
C TYR A 3 11.52 -16.12 -22.23
N ARG A 4 12.72 -15.54 -22.17
CA ARG A 4 13.23 -14.77 -21.02
C ARG A 4 13.00 -13.30 -21.32
N LEU A 5 11.87 -12.75 -20.90
CA LEU A 5 11.54 -11.35 -21.14
C LEU A 5 12.39 -10.47 -20.20
N ARG A 6 13.27 -9.62 -20.76
CA ARG A 6 13.94 -8.55 -19.99
C ARG A 6 13.05 -7.31 -20.03
N LEU A 7 12.21 -7.15 -19.02
CA LEU A 7 11.43 -5.93 -18.85
C LEU A 7 12.38 -4.75 -18.54
N PRO A 8 12.12 -3.57 -19.10
CA PRO A 8 12.86 -2.36 -18.73
C PRO A 8 12.65 -2.04 -17.25
N THR A 9 13.63 -1.39 -16.61
CA THR A 9 13.58 -1.06 -15.17
C THR A 9 12.38 -0.20 -14.76
N ASN A 10 11.74 0.45 -15.73
CA ASN A 10 10.59 1.32 -15.53
C ASN A 10 9.24 0.60 -15.75
N TYR A 11 9.24 -0.74 -15.83
CA TYR A 11 8.00 -1.49 -15.97
C TYR A 11 7.28 -1.55 -14.60
N PRO A 12 6.00 -1.15 -14.52
CA PRO A 12 5.22 -1.29 -13.29
C PRO A 12 4.93 -2.77 -13.06
N MET A 13 5.89 -3.46 -12.45
CA MET A 13 5.75 -4.85 -12.01
C MET A 13 4.72 -4.98 -10.88
N HIS A 14 4.41 -3.87 -10.22
CA HIS A 14 3.30 -3.74 -9.28
C HIS A 14 2.30 -2.72 -9.82
N PRO A 15 1.01 -3.07 -9.91
CA PRO A 15 -0.02 -2.09 -10.22
C PRO A 15 -0.09 -1.04 -9.11
N GLU A 16 0.12 0.22 -9.47
CA GLU A 16 -0.12 1.36 -8.60
C GLU A 16 -1.62 1.66 -8.64
N TRP A 17 -2.25 1.75 -7.48
CA TRP A 17 -3.69 2.00 -7.36
C TRP A 17 -3.93 3.33 -6.65
N GLU A 18 -4.98 4.04 -7.07
CA GLU A 18 -5.36 5.29 -6.44
C GLU A 18 -6.11 5.02 -5.13
N VAL A 19 -5.53 5.50 -4.04
CA VAL A 19 -6.10 5.45 -2.69
C VAL A 19 -6.87 6.73 -2.41
N GLU A 20 -8.02 6.60 -1.76
CA GLU A 20 -8.91 7.72 -1.40
C GLU A 20 -8.50 8.35 -0.08
N ALA A 21 -8.37 7.53 0.97
CA ALA A 21 -8.10 8.01 2.32
C ALA A 21 -7.52 6.92 3.22
N ILE A 22 -6.85 7.33 4.29
CA ILE A 22 -6.46 6.43 5.38
C ILE A 22 -7.53 6.49 6.46
N LEU A 23 -8.11 5.35 6.78
CA LEU A 23 -9.21 5.24 7.74
C LEU A 23 -8.71 5.05 9.17
N GLY A 24 -7.53 4.46 9.30
CA GLY A 24 -7.00 4.12 10.60
C GLY A 24 -5.61 3.53 10.50
N HIS A 25 -4.96 3.38 11.64
CA HIS A 25 -3.74 2.60 11.75
C HIS A 25 -3.84 1.62 12.92
N LYS A 26 -3.16 0.49 12.79
CA LYS A 26 -2.97 -0.47 13.86
C LYS A 26 -1.49 -0.80 14.01
N VAL A 27 -1.06 -0.94 15.25
CA VAL A 27 0.29 -1.38 15.56
C VAL A 27 0.23 -2.86 15.93
N THR A 28 0.76 -3.72 15.08
CA THR A 28 0.90 -5.14 15.41
C THR A 28 2.27 -5.37 16.01
N SER A 29 2.30 -5.92 17.23
CA SER A 29 3.53 -6.37 17.87
C SER A 29 3.70 -7.86 17.56
N ARG A 30 4.59 -8.20 16.63
CA ARG A 30 5.00 -9.60 16.40
C ARG A 30 6.32 -9.86 17.12
N LYS A 31 6.66 -11.14 17.31
CA LYS A 31 7.94 -11.58 17.90
C LYS A 31 9.18 -10.93 17.25
N THR A 32 9.08 -10.47 16.00
CA THR A 32 10.16 -9.83 15.22
C THR A 32 10.14 -8.29 15.27
N GLY A 33 9.20 -7.66 16.00
CA GLY A 33 9.15 -6.21 16.16
C GLY A 33 7.74 -5.61 16.03
N ARG A 34 7.65 -4.30 16.28
CA ARG A 34 6.42 -3.51 16.10
C ARG A 34 6.31 -3.09 14.63
N LYS A 35 5.24 -3.52 13.96
CA LYS A 35 4.92 -3.11 12.59
C LYS A 35 3.66 -2.25 12.59
N ARG A 36 3.73 -1.06 11.99
CA ARG A 36 2.57 -0.19 11.79
C ARG A 36 1.92 -0.54 10.45
N LEU A 37 0.61 -0.77 10.50
CA LEU A 37 -0.23 -1.02 9.35
C LEU A 37 -1.28 0.10 9.31
N TYR A 38 -1.56 0.60 8.11
CA TYR A 38 -2.54 1.65 7.84
C TYR A 38 -3.64 1.03 7.00
N LEU A 39 -4.89 1.23 7.43
CA LEU A 39 -6.05 0.84 6.65
C LEU A 39 -6.29 1.90 5.59
N VAL A 40 -6.07 1.55 4.33
CA VAL A 40 -6.35 2.43 3.20
C VAL A 40 -7.68 2.08 2.57
N ARG A 41 -8.43 3.12 2.21
CA ARG A 41 -9.58 3.02 1.32
C ARG A 41 -9.13 3.28 -0.10
N TRP A 42 -9.49 2.40 -1.01
CA TRP A 42 -9.23 2.59 -2.44
C TRP A 42 -10.29 3.49 -3.05
N LYS A 43 -9.90 4.33 -4.00
CA LYS A 43 -10.83 5.23 -4.65
C LYS A 43 -11.79 4.46 -5.56
N GLY A 44 -13.09 4.70 -5.39
CA GLY A 44 -14.13 4.04 -6.18
C GLY A 44 -14.42 2.59 -5.80
N LEU A 45 -13.81 2.10 -4.70
CA LEU A 45 -14.13 0.80 -4.11
C LEU A 45 -14.73 1.01 -2.72
N ASP A 46 -15.58 0.07 -2.30
CA ASP A 46 -16.25 0.13 -1.01
C ASP A 46 -15.32 -0.25 0.14
N ALA A 47 -15.74 -0.02 1.39
CA ALA A 47 -15.01 -0.42 2.59
C ALA A 47 -14.76 -1.94 2.66
N THR A 48 -15.49 -2.76 1.91
CA THR A 48 -15.14 -4.19 1.81
C THR A 48 -13.76 -4.46 1.20
N GLU A 49 -13.27 -3.57 0.33
CA GLU A 49 -11.99 -3.73 -0.35
C GLU A 49 -10.83 -3.05 0.40
N ASP A 50 -11.11 -2.45 1.57
CA ASP A 50 -10.08 -1.78 2.34
C ASP A 50 -8.95 -2.73 2.76
N SER A 51 -7.73 -2.24 2.60
CA SER A 51 -6.53 -3.07 2.71
C SER A 51 -5.56 -2.49 3.72
N TRP A 52 -4.93 -3.38 4.49
CA TRP A 52 -3.94 -3.01 5.49
C TRP A 52 -2.56 -2.92 4.85
N LEU A 53 -2.11 -1.70 4.54
CA LEU A 53 -0.81 -1.43 3.97
C LEU A 53 0.23 -1.08 5.03
N SER A 54 1.49 -1.40 4.77
CA SER A 54 2.60 -0.99 5.64
C SER A 54 3.14 0.38 5.25
N GLU A 55 3.95 1.01 6.11
CA GLU A 55 4.58 2.31 5.77
C GLU A 55 5.39 2.29 4.47
N TYR A 56 5.94 1.13 4.10
CA TYR A 56 6.67 0.96 2.86
C TYR A 56 5.76 1.04 1.63
N GLU A 57 4.61 0.35 1.68
CA GLU A 57 3.61 0.34 0.61
C GLU A 57 2.96 1.73 0.47
N LEU A 58 2.72 2.38 1.61
CA LEU A 58 2.15 3.71 1.68
C LEU A 58 3.14 4.81 1.25
N ARG A 59 4.40 4.48 0.95
CA ARG A 59 5.39 5.45 0.45
C ARG A 59 4.94 6.15 -0.82
N ASN A 60 4.05 5.52 -1.60
CA ASN A 60 3.48 6.10 -2.81
C ASN A 60 2.42 7.18 -2.54
N ALA A 61 1.87 7.24 -1.32
CA ALA A 61 0.82 8.19 -0.93
C ALA A 61 1.23 9.00 0.31
N PRO A 62 2.30 9.82 0.22
CA PRO A 62 2.74 10.63 1.35
C PRO A 62 1.71 11.69 1.75
N GLU A 63 0.89 12.17 0.82
CA GLU A 63 -0.13 13.19 1.08
C GLU A 63 -1.25 12.69 1.99
N LEU A 64 -1.79 11.49 1.71
CA LEU A 64 -2.78 10.87 2.59
C LEU A 64 -2.24 10.60 4.00
N LYS A 65 -0.97 10.20 4.09
CA LYS A 65 -0.31 10.00 5.38
C LYS A 65 -0.24 11.31 6.17
N ARG A 66 0.03 12.44 5.50
CA ARG A 66 0.07 13.77 6.13
C ARG A 66 -1.29 14.27 6.57
N GLU A 67 -2.35 13.98 5.81
CA GLU A 67 -3.70 14.36 6.18
C GLU A 67 -4.22 13.57 7.38
N TYR A 68 -3.76 12.33 7.54
CA TYR A 68 -4.14 11.45 8.66
C TYR A 68 -3.38 11.73 9.98
N LEU A 69 -2.14 12.25 9.92
CA LEU A 69 -1.23 12.45 11.07
C LEU A 69 -1.37 13.83 11.71
#